data_AF-A0A9E2RF64-F1
#
_entry.id   AF-A0A9E2RF64-F1
#
_cell.length_a   1.000
_cell.length_b   1.000
_cell.length_c   1.000
_cell.angle_alpha   90.00
_cell.angle_beta   90.00
_cell.angle_gamma   90.00
#
_symmetry.space_group_name_H-M   'P 1'
#
loop_
_entity.id
_entity.type
_entity.pdbx_description
1 polymer ?
#
loop_
_entity_poly.entity_id
_entity_poly.type
_entity_poly.pdbx_seq_one_letter_code
_entity_poly.pdbx_strand_id
1 'polypeptide(L)'
;MTSLLVIGGGNMGAAIVRGGIARGVLLAEQVCIIEPDVIKHAEFTGRGVRCHTDLAAGAEWLGTQTNAQVLLAVKPQMLGGVGG
;
A
#
# COMPACT_ATOMS: atom_id res chain seq x y z
N MET A 1 5.21 10.65 12.33
CA MET A 1 4.66 10.50 10.97
C MET A 1 4.02 9.13 10.90
N THR A 2 2.85 8.98 10.29
CA THR A 2 2.04 7.75 10.37
C THR A 2 2.35 6.84 9.19
N SER A 3 2.67 5.57 9.43
CA SER A 3 2.90 4.57 8.38
C SER A 3 1.59 4.23 7.65
N LEU A 4 1.65 3.93 6.36
CA LEU A 4 0.45 3.65 5.55
C LEU A 4 0.56 2.29 4.83
N LEU A 5 -0.36 1.38 5.15
CA LEU A 5 -0.61 0.17 4.36
C LEU A 5 -1.71 0.46 3.35
N VAL A 6 -1.45 0.27 2.06
CA VAL A 6 -2.46 0.38 1.00
C VAL A 6 -2.78 -1.00 0.47
N ILE A 7 -4.04 -1.40 0.52
CA ILE A 7 -4.50 -2.65 -0.06
C ILE A 7 -5.14 -2.31 -1.41
N GLY A 8 -4.46 -2.66 -2.50
CA GLY A 8 -4.81 -2.31 -3.88
C GLY A 8 -3.87 -1.28 -4.49
N GLY A 9 -3.03 -1.72 -5.44
CA GLY A 9 -2.13 -0.90 -6.26
C GLY A 9 -2.73 -0.50 -7.62
N GLY A 10 -4.07 -0.46 -7.73
CA GLY A 10 -4.75 0.07 -8.91
C GLY A 10 -4.63 1.58 -9.03
N ASN A 11 -5.28 2.16 -10.04
CA ASN A 11 -5.21 3.60 -10.37
C ASN A 11 -5.35 4.54 -9.17
N MET A 12 -6.32 4.28 -8.28
CA MET A 12 -6.56 5.13 -7.12
C MET A 12 -5.46 5.01 -6.07
N GLY A 13 -5.10 3.79 -5.66
CA GLY A 13 -4.03 3.55 -4.69
C GLY A 13 -2.70 4.14 -5.18
N ALA A 14 -2.37 3.91 -6.45
CA ALA A 14 -1.18 4.47 -7.07
C ALA A 14 -1.20 6.01 -7.12
N ALA A 15 -2.33 6.63 -7.50
CA ALA A 15 -2.45 8.08 -7.54
C ALA A 15 -2.29 8.72 -6.15
N ILE A 16 -2.88 8.13 -5.11
CA ILE A 16 -2.76 8.61 -3.72
C ILE A 16 -1.30 8.52 -3.25
N VAL A 17 -0.66 7.37 -3.42
CA VAL A 17 0.74 7.17 -3.00
C VAL A 17 1.67 8.10 -3.77
N ARG A 18 1.55 8.16 -5.10
CA ARG A 18 2.35 9.06 -5.95
C ARG A 18 2.17 10.52 -5.55
N GLY A 19 0.93 10.96 -5.37
CA GLY A 19 0.63 12.34 -4.98
C GLY A 19 1.16 12.68 -3.59
N GLY A 20 0.96 11.78 -2.62
CA GLY A 20 1.44 11.96 -1.25
C GLY A 20 2.96 12.05 -1.16
N ILE A 21 3.67 11.17 -1.87
CA ILE A 21 5.15 11.21 -1.94
C ILE A 21 5.62 12.50 -2.63
N ALA A 22 5.05 12.83 -3.79
CA ALA A 22 5.45 14.02 -4.54
C ALA A 22 5.22 15.34 -3.78
N ARG A 23 4.30 15.35 -2.80
CA ARG A 23 4.00 16.51 -1.94
C ARG A 23 4.70 16.45 -0.58
N GLY A 24 5.50 15.42 -0.30
CA GLY A 24 6.18 15.23 0.99
C GLY A 24 5.23 14.89 2.15
N VAL A 25 3.99 14.51 1.85
CA VAL A 25 3.00 14.09 2.85
C VAL A 25 3.26 12.65 3.29
N LEU A 26 3.69 11.80 2.35
CA LEU A 26 4.08 10.41 2.59
C LEU A 26 5.58 10.25 2.34
N LEU A 27 6.25 9.53 3.23
CA LEU A 27 7.61 9.05 3.01
C LEU A 27 7.54 7.64 2.41
N ALA A 28 8.26 7.40 1.32
CA ALA A 28 8.15 6.14 0.57
C ALA A 28 8.48 4.92 1.45
N GLU A 29 9.48 5.06 2.32
CA GLU A 29 9.90 4.05 3.29
C GLU A 29 8.89 3.79 4.42
N GLN A 30 7.84 4.60 4.54
CA GLN A 30 6.73 4.41 5.49
C GLN A 30 5.45 3.91 4.80
N VAL A 31 5.51 3.64 3.49
CA VAL A 31 4.39 3.10 2.72
C VAL A 31 4.65 1.63 2.37
N CYS A 32 3.62 0.82 2.52
CA CYS A 32 3.57 -0.56 2.05
C CYS A 32 2.32 -0.75 1.20
N ILE A 33 2.44 -1.44 0.06
CA ILE A 33 1.33 -1.71 -0.86
C ILE A 33 1.14 -3.22 -1.00
N ILE A 34 -0.10 -3.67 -0.90
CA ILE A 34 -0.50 -5.03 -1.27
C ILE A 34 -1.16 -4.97 -2.65
N GLU A 35 -0.52 -5.56 -3.64
CA GLU A 35 -1.02 -5.65 -5.01
C GLU A 35 -0.70 -7.04 -5.56
N PRO A 36 -1.70 -7.87 -5.90
CA PRO A 36 -1.45 -9.23 -6.38
C PRO A 36 -0.82 -9.27 -7.78
N ASP A 37 -1.00 -8.23 -8.60
CA ASP A 37 -0.39 -8.14 -9.93
C ASP A 37 1.06 -7.64 -9.84
N VAL A 38 2.01 -8.57 -9.92
CA VAL A 38 3.45 -8.30 -9.85
C VAL A 38 3.95 -7.33 -10.92
N ILE A 39 3.26 -7.22 -12.07
CA ILE A 39 3.67 -6.29 -13.14
C ILE A 39 3.55 -4.84 -12.66
N LYS A 40 2.60 -4.53 -11.78
CA LYS A 40 2.41 -3.18 -11.22
C LYS A 40 3.43 -2.81 -10.15
N HIS A 41 4.16 -3.78 -9.59
CA HIS A 41 5.08 -3.53 -8.47
C HIS A 41 6.19 -2.56 -8.84
N ALA A 42 6.65 -2.60 -10.09
CA ALA A 42 7.74 -1.75 -10.58
C ALA A 42 7.44 -0.24 -10.40
N GLU A 43 6.17 0.18 -10.47
CA GLU A 43 5.78 1.59 -10.23
C GLU A 43 6.09 2.03 -8.79
N PHE A 44 5.95 1.12 -7.83
CA PHE A 44 6.08 1.40 -6.40
C PHE A 44 7.51 1.19 -5.92
N THR A 45 8.11 0.05 -6.26
CA THR A 45 9.48 -0.28 -5.85
C THR A 45 10.49 0.70 -6.46
N GLY A 46 10.26 1.17 -7.69
CA GLY A 46 11.05 2.22 -8.32
C GLY A 46 11.01 3.57 -7.59
N ARG A 47 10.07 3.76 -6.64
CA ARG A 47 9.95 4.94 -5.77
C ARG A 47 10.40 4.68 -4.33
N GLY A 48 10.93 3.50 -4.03
CA GLY A 48 11.32 3.08 -2.68
C GLY A 48 10.16 2.60 -1.80
N VAL A 49 8.97 2.41 -2.37
CA VAL A 49 7.80 1.89 -1.64
C VAL A 49 7.87 0.37 -1.58
N ARG A 50 7.58 -0.21 -0.41
CA ARG A 50 7.49 -1.67 -0.25
C ARG A 50 6.21 -2.17 -0.94
N CYS A 51 6.33 -3.27 -1.69
CA CYS A 51 5.19 -3.87 -2.37
C CYS A 51 5.22 -5.38 -2.19
N HIS A 52 4.09 -5.96 -1.81
CA HIS A 52 3.89 -7.40 -1.61
C HIS A 52 2.65 -7.87 -2.34
N THR A 53 2.56 -9.18 -2.59
CA THR A 53 1.44 -9.80 -3.30
C THR A 53 0.27 -10.17 -2.39
N ASP A 54 0.55 -10.50 -1.13
CA ASP A 54 -0.41 -11.08 -0.21
C ASP A 54 -0.62 -10.23 1.05
N LEU A 55 -1.78 -10.43 1.68
CA LEU A 55 -2.20 -9.70 2.87
C LEU A 55 -1.39 -10.08 4.12
N ALA A 56 -0.83 -11.29 4.18
CA ALA A 56 -0.07 -11.75 5.34
C ALA A 56 1.22 -10.93 5.50
N ALA A 57 1.95 -10.71 4.41
CA ALA A 57 3.10 -9.80 4.40
C ALA A 57 2.72 -8.37 4.81
N GLY A 58 1.54 -7.91 4.41
CA GLY A 58 1.00 -6.61 4.85
C GLY A 58 0.72 -6.54 6.35
N ALA A 59 0.14 -7.59 6.90
CA ALA A 59 -0.14 -7.70 8.33
C ALA A 59 1.15 -7.79 9.17
N GLU A 60 2.13 -8.58 8.72
CA GLU A 60 3.46 -8.65 9.33
C GLU A 60 4.13 -7.28 9.33
N TRP A 61 4.13 -6.59 8.19
CA TRP A 61 4.67 -5.24 8.09
C TRP A 61 3.96 -4.29 9.06
N LEU A 62 2.62 -4.32 9.09
CA LEU A 62 1.81 -3.49 9.98
C LEU A 62 2.14 -3.74 11.46
N GLY A 63 2.36 -4.99 11.85
CA GLY A 63 2.73 -5.39 13.21
C GLY A 63 4.09 -4.86 13.69
N THR A 64 4.95 -4.42 12.77
CA THR A 64 6.24 -3.76 13.10
C THR A 64 6.12 -2.24 13.26
N GLN A 65 4.93 -1.66 13.00
CA GLN A 65 4.72 -0.21 13.05
C GLN A 65 4.09 0.21 14.39
N THR A 66 4.48 1.37 14.92
CA THR A 66 3.94 1.92 16.17
C THR A 66 2.70 2.80 15.97
N ASN A 67 2.55 3.40 14.78
CA ASN A 67 1.40 4.20 14.39
C ASN A 67 1.17 4.05 12.89
N ALA A 68 0.13 3.32 12.51
CA ALA A 68 -0.15 2.99 11.13
C ALA A 68 -1.63 3.08 10.78
N GLN A 69 -1.90 3.36 9.50
CA GLN A 69 -3.22 3.42 8.91
C GLN A 69 -3.32 2.42 7.77
N VAL A 70 -4.55 1.97 7.51
CA VAL A 70 -4.87 1.09 6.37
C VAL A 70 -5.78 1.85 5.41
N LEU A 71 -5.41 1.86 4.14
CA LEU A 71 -6.22 2.37 3.04
C LEU A 71 -6.69 1.21 2.17
N LEU A 72 -8.00 1.02 2.11
CA LEU A 72 -8.62 0.05 1.20
C LEU A 72 -8.83 0.72 -0.16
N ALA A 73 -7.95 0.41 -1.11
CA ALA A 73 -7.96 0.92 -2.48
C ALA A 73 -8.28 -0.17 -3.52
N VAL A 74 -9.02 -1.20 -3.11
CA VAL A 74 -9.55 -2.24 -3.98
C VAL A 74 -10.91 -1.86 -4.57
N LYS A 75 -11.33 -2.56 -5.63
CA LYS A 75 -12.70 -2.44 -6.13
C LYS A 75 -13.69 -2.98 -5.08
N PRO A 76 -14.91 -2.42 -4.95
CA PRO A 76 -15.88 -2.82 -3.92
C PRO A 76 -16.15 -4.33 -3.85
N GLN A 77 -16.28 -5.00 -4.99
CA GLN A 77 -16.51 -6.44 -5.07
C GLN A 77 -15.36 -7.31 -4.54
N MET A 78 -14.17 -6.74 -4.34
CA MET A 78 -13.01 -7.45 -3.76
C MET A 78 -12.97 -7.34 -2.24
N LEU A 79 -13.79 -6.47 -1.63
CA LEU A 79 -13.70 -6.14 -0.21
C LEU A 79 -13.89 -7.36 0.70
N GLY A 80 -14.74 -8.31 0.30
CA GLY A 80 -14.97 -9.55 1.03
C GLY A 80 -13.73 -10.45 1.14
N GLY A 81 -12.76 -10.32 0.23
CA GLY A 81 -11.48 -11.04 0.29
C GLY A 81 -10.41 -10.32 1.11
N VAL A 82 -10.70 -9.14 1.67
CA VAL A 82 -9.75 -8.29 2.40
C VAL A 82 -10.12 -8.15 3.88
N GLY A 83 -11.41 -8.09 4.22
CA GLY A 83 -11.89 -7.84 5.58
C GLY A 83 -12.11 -9.07 6.46
N GLY A 84 -11.38 -10.17 6.20
CA GLY A 84 -11.53 -11.46 6.90
C GLY A 84 -10.51 -11.66 8.01
#